data_AF-A0A523E7K7-F1
#
_entry.id   AF-A0A523E7K7-F1
#
_cell.length_a   1.000
_cell.length_b   1.000
_cell.length_c   1.000
_cell.angle_alpha   90.00
_cell.angle_beta   90.00
_cell.angle_gamma   90.00
#
_symmetry.space_group_name_H-M   'P 1'
#
loop_
_entity.id
_entity.type
_entity.pdbx_description
1 polymer ?
#
loop_
_entity_poly.entity_id
_entity_poly.type
_entity_poly.pdbx_seq_one_letter_code
_entity_poly.pdbx_strand_id
1 'polypeptide(L)'
;MASSRTTLMLDEETRHAARQLALQYGCSMSEAIRRAVVRQRDAAFGVPLETSKERVKVLERLFELFQGNDPEEEIRRLKAEDEGF
;
A
#
# COMPACT_ATOMS: atom_id res chain seq x y z
N MET A 1 -5.96 -17.84 -7.53
CA MET A 1 -6.74 -16.91 -8.37
C MET A 1 -6.01 -16.74 -9.70
N ALA A 2 -6.68 -16.90 -10.84
CA ALA A 2 -6.04 -16.78 -12.15
C ALA A 2 -5.54 -15.34 -12.37
N SER A 3 -4.25 -15.21 -12.74
CA SER A 3 -3.66 -13.91 -13.10
C SER A 3 -4.25 -13.45 -14.43
N SER A 4 -5.24 -12.55 -14.39
CA SER A 4 -5.82 -11.95 -15.59
C SER A 4 -4.87 -10.89 -16.15
N ARG A 5 -4.44 -11.06 -17.40
CA ARG A 5 -3.57 -10.12 -18.11
C ARG A 5 -4.41 -9.11 -18.87
N THR A 6 -4.25 -7.83 -18.56
CA THR A 6 -4.87 -6.74 -19.31
C THR A 6 -3.91 -6.24 -20.39
N THR A 7 -4.37 -6.16 -21.63
CA THR A 7 -3.64 -5.56 -22.76
C THR A 7 -4.34 -4.27 -23.15
N LEU A 8 -3.57 -3.17 -23.25
CA LEU A 8 -4.06 -1.85 -23.61
C LEU A 8 -3.32 -1.36 -24.86
N MET A 9 -4.04 -0.74 -25.78
CA MET A 9 -3.43 0.01 -26.88
C MET A 9 -3.36 1.48 -26.48
N LEU A 10 -2.15 2.02 -26.49
CA LEU A 10 -1.90 3.43 -26.18
C LEU A 10 -1.61 4.18 -27.48
N ASP A 11 -2.14 5.38 -27.59
CA ASP A 11 -1.66 6.36 -28.55
C ASP A 11 -0.20 6.76 -28.25
N GLU A 12 0.41 7.50 -29.18
CA GLU A 12 1.83 7.83 -29.06
C GLU A 12 2.12 8.75 -27.86
N GLU A 13 1.23 9.72 -27.61
CA GLU A 13 1.36 10.66 -26.49
C GLU A 13 1.28 9.94 -25.13
N THR A 14 0.27 9.08 -24.93
CA THR A 14 0.12 8.33 -23.68
C THR A 14 1.27 7.34 -23.50
N ARG A 15 1.76 6.74 -24.59
CA ARG A 15 2.93 5.86 -24.55
C ARG A 15 4.19 6.60 -24.11
N HIS A 16 4.39 7.82 -24.60
CA HIS A 16 5.51 8.66 -24.19
C HIS A 16 5.42 9.03 -22.70
N ALA A 17 4.24 9.46 -22.24
CA ALA A 17 4.01 9.77 -20.83
C ALA A 17 4.24 8.54 -19.91
N ALA A 18 3.78 7.36 -20.33
CA ALA A 18 3.98 6.11 -19.59
C ALA A 18 5.47 5.73 -19.49
N ARG A 19 6.27 5.97 -20.55
CA ARG A 19 7.73 5.79 -20.50
C ARG A 19 8.39 6.71 -19.48
N GLN A 20 8.01 7.99 -19.46
CA GLN A 20 8.57 8.94 -18.49
C GLN A 20 8.22 8.57 -17.05
N LEU A 21 6.97 8.17 -16.79
CA LEU A 21 6.56 7.67 -15.47
C LEU A 21 7.34 6.41 -15.05
N ALA A 22 7.57 5.49 -15.99
CA ALA A 22 8.34 4.28 -15.73
C ALA A 22 9.79 4.60 -15.33
N LEU A 23 10.43 5.55 -16.02
CA LEU A 23 11.76 6.05 -15.68
C LEU A 23 11.78 6.72 -14.30
N GLN A 24 10.81 7.59 -14.02
CA GLN A 24 10.71 8.30 -12.74
C GLN A 24 10.54 7.33 -11.56
N TYR A 25 9.78 6.26 -11.73
CA TYR A 25 9.55 5.25 -10.70
C TYR A 25 10.58 4.11 -10.68
N GLY A 26 11.50 4.06 -11.65
CA GLY A 26 12.48 2.97 -11.78
C GLY A 26 11.83 1.60 -11.96
N CYS A 27 10.71 1.51 -12.70
CA CYS A 27 9.94 0.28 -12.85
C CYS A 27 9.52 0.01 -14.31
N SER A 28 8.89 -1.15 -14.57
CA SER A 28 8.38 -1.46 -15.91
C SER A 28 7.22 -0.54 -16.31
N MET A 29 7.04 -0.32 -17.62
CA MET A 29 5.94 0.53 -18.13
C MET A 29 4.56 0.02 -17.70
N SER A 30 4.34 -1.30 -17.71
CA SER A 30 3.08 -1.91 -17.26
C SER A 30 2.78 -1.62 -15.79
N GLU A 31 3.82 -1.62 -14.94
CA GLU A 31 3.69 -1.32 -13.51
C GLU A 31 3.46 0.19 -13.28
N ALA A 32 4.15 1.04 -14.01
CA ALA A 32 3.93 2.49 -13.96
C ALA A 32 2.49 2.85 -14.35
N ILE A 33 1.96 2.26 -15.43
CA ILE A 33 0.57 2.44 -15.86
C ILE A 33 -0.39 1.92 -14.80
N ARG A 34 -0.14 0.71 -14.24
CA ARG A 34 -0.98 0.16 -13.16
C ARG A 34 -1.07 1.12 -11.98
N ARG A 35 0.06 1.64 -11.51
CA ARG A 35 0.11 2.61 -10.39
C ARG A 35 -0.65 3.90 -10.72
N ALA A 36 -0.49 4.41 -11.94
CA ALA A 36 -1.20 5.62 -12.38
C ALA A 36 -2.73 5.40 -12.40
N VAL A 37 -3.20 4.26 -12.92
CA VAL A 37 -4.62 3.92 -12.95
C VAL A 37 -5.18 3.73 -11.54
N VAL A 38 -4.46 3.03 -10.67
CA VAL A 38 -4.86 2.87 -9.26
C VAL A 38 -4.94 4.22 -8.57
N ARG A 39 -3.93 5.09 -8.75
CA ARG A 39 -3.94 6.44 -8.19
C ARG A 39 -5.10 7.28 -8.72
N GLN A 40 -5.39 7.21 -10.01
CA GLN A 40 -6.52 7.91 -10.61
C GLN A 40 -7.85 7.38 -10.10
N ARG A 41 -8.00 6.05 -10.00
CA ARG A 41 -9.17 5.41 -9.37
C ARG A 41 -9.33 5.90 -7.94
N ASP A 42 -8.26 5.94 -7.16
CA ASP A 42 -8.31 6.37 -5.77
C ASP A 42 -8.61 7.88 -5.64
N ALA A 43 -8.14 8.69 -6.58
CA ALA A 43 -8.51 10.11 -6.63
C ALA A 43 -9.97 10.34 -7.06
N ALA A 44 -10.49 9.53 -7.99
CA ALA A 44 -11.85 9.68 -8.53
C ALA A 44 -12.93 8.99 -7.68
N PHE A 45 -12.59 7.87 -7.04
CA PHE A 45 -13.52 6.97 -6.34
C PHE A 45 -13.00 6.51 -4.97
N GLY A 46 -11.76 6.80 -4.63
CA GLY A 46 -11.16 6.38 -3.37
C GLY A 46 -11.51 7.29 -2.20
N VAL A 47 -11.14 6.84 -1.01
CA VAL A 47 -11.29 7.60 0.23
C VAL A 47 -10.41 8.86 0.12
N PRO A 48 -10.91 10.05 0.48
CA PRO A 48 -10.18 11.30 0.31
C PRO A 48 -8.72 11.23 0.78
N LEU A 49 -7.83 11.96 0.10
CA LEU A 49 -6.39 11.96 0.38
C LEU A 49 -6.07 12.18 1.88
N GLU A 50 -6.90 12.98 2.55
CA GLU A 50 -6.82 13.24 3.99
C GLU A 50 -7.07 11.98 4.82
N THR A 51 -8.06 11.17 4.45
CA THR A 51 -8.33 9.89 5.13
C THR A 51 -7.24 8.85 4.85
N SER A 52 -6.58 8.90 3.69
CA SER A 52 -5.42 8.05 3.40
C SER A 52 -4.23 8.42 4.29
N LYS A 53 -3.92 9.72 4.42
CA LYS A 53 -2.89 10.22 5.35
C LYS A 53 -3.23 9.88 6.80
N GLU A 54 -4.50 9.97 7.18
CA GLU A 54 -4.97 9.63 8.52
C GLU A 54 -4.78 8.14 8.82
N ARG A 55 -5.05 7.26 7.85
CA ARG A 55 -4.76 5.82 7.98
C ARG A 55 -3.27 5.52 8.11
N VAL A 56 -2.41 6.20 7.35
CA VAL A 56 -0.96 6.06 7.47
C VAL A 56 -0.50 6.50 8.86
N LYS A 57 -0.98 7.65 9.35
CA LYS A 57 -0.66 8.12 10.71
C LYS A 57 -1.14 7.15 11.79
N VAL A 58 -2.34 6.58 11.65
CA VAL A 58 -2.85 5.56 12.58
C VAL A 58 -1.97 4.32 12.54
N LEU A 59 -1.54 3.88 11.36
CA LEU A 59 -0.69 2.70 11.21
C LEU A 59 0.72 2.94 11.78
N GLU A 60 1.33 4.10 11.53
CA GLU A 60 2.60 4.52 12.14
C GLU A 60 2.47 4.57 13.66
N ARG A 61 1.37 5.14 14.17
CA ARG A 61 1.10 5.16 15.61
C ARG A 61 0.94 3.76 16.19
N LEU A 62 0.28 2.86 15.46
CA LEU A 62 0.18 1.46 15.87
C LEU A 62 1.56 0.81 15.91
N PHE A 63 2.44 1.04 14.94
CA PHE A 63 3.82 0.54 14.95
C PHE A 63 4.68 1.15 16.07
N GLU A 64 4.50 2.44 16.38
CA GLU A 64 5.14 3.07 17.55
C GLU A 64 4.68 2.43 18.86
N LEU A 65 3.39 2.17 19.00
CA LEU A 65 2.84 1.43 20.13
C LEU A 65 3.30 -0.04 20.13
N PHE A 66 3.63 -0.57 18.96
CA PHE A 66 4.19 -1.91 18.74
C PHE A 66 5.72 -1.96 18.86
N GLN A 67 6.39 -0.93 19.38
CA GLN A 67 7.83 -0.97 19.63
C GLN A 67 8.18 -1.99 20.72
N GLY A 68 8.45 -3.23 20.31
CA GLY A 68 9.45 -4.06 20.97
C GLY A 68 8.98 -5.11 21.97
N ASN A 69 7.72 -5.56 21.97
CA ASN A 69 7.42 -6.83 22.64
C ASN A 69 7.63 -7.95 21.63
N ASP A 70 8.62 -8.81 21.89
CA ASP A 70 8.66 -10.13 21.29
C ASP A 70 7.26 -10.75 21.43
N PRO A 71 6.58 -11.14 20.34
CA PRO A 71 5.25 -11.73 20.43
C PRO A 71 5.19 -12.90 21.43
N GLU A 72 6.29 -13.64 21.59
CA GLU A 72 6.38 -14.72 22.58
C GLU A 72 6.45 -14.20 24.02
N GLU A 73 7.10 -13.05 24.25
CA GLU A 73 7.20 -12.40 25.55
C GLU A 73 5.87 -11.75 25.96
N GLU A 74 5.17 -11.13 25.01
CA GLU A 74 3.81 -10.60 25.24
C GLU A 74 2.83 -11.72 25.57
N ILE A 75 2.86 -12.83 24.83
CA ILE A 75 2.02 -14.01 25.11
C ILE A 75 2.37 -14.60 26.49
N ARG A 76 3.65 -14.63 26.87
CA ARG A 76 4.08 -15.11 28.19
C ARG A 76 3.57 -14.20 29.31
N ARG A 77 3.62 -12.87 29.13
CA ARG A 77 3.07 -11.91 30.09
C ARG A 77 1.57 -12.09 30.26
N LEU A 78 0.82 -12.14 29.15
CA LEU A 78 -0.64 -12.30 29.17
C LEU A 78 -1.07 -13.63 29.84
N LYS A 79 -0.36 -14.74 29.57
CA LYS A 79 -0.63 -16.02 30.25
C LYS A 79 -0.34 -15.99 31.75
N ALA A 80 0.71 -15.28 32.17
CA ALA A 80 1.04 -15.14 33.59
C ALA A 80 0.02 -14.28 34.35
N GLU A 81 -0.59 -13.29 33.68
CA GLU A 81 -1.70 -12.49 34.24
C GLU A 81 -3.00 -13.33 34.35
N ASP A 82 -3.26 -14.25 33.42
CA ASP A 82 -4.43 -15.14 33.44
C ASP A 82 -4.34 -16.28 34.49
N GLU A 83 -3.14 -16.75 34.85
CA GLU A 83 -2.94 -17.76 35.90
C GLU A 83 -3.06 -17.19 37.34
N GLY A 84 -3.26 -15.88 37.48
CA GLY A 84 -3.40 -15.17 38.75
C GLY A 84 -4.82 -15.11 39.34
N PHE A 85 -5.81 -15.80 38.74
CA PHE A 85 -7.20 -15.88 39.20
C PHE A 85 -7.62 -17.29 39.63
#